data_AF-F0IF02-F1
#
_entry.id   AF-F0IF02-F1
#
_cell.length_a   1.000
_cell.length_b   1.000
_cell.length_c   1.000
_cell.angle_alpha   90.00
_cell.angle_beta   90.00
_cell.angle_gamma   90.00
#
_symmetry.space_group_name_H-M   'P 1'
#
loop_
_entity.id
_entity.type
_entity.pdbx_description
1 polymer ?
#
loop_
_entity_poly.entity_id
_entity_poly.type
_entity_poly.pdbx_seq_one_letter_code
_entity_poly.pdbx_strand_id
1 'polypeptide(L)'
;MKLITLLETKGINSQPLQYFKPRGGVILMDDNEREEILQWIAQYDLGFELLPLFSNQESDCMAIYTTGFLKGKVVIVRHDEAVFAPTFRSLDSFLKAYEKAAKQADFYDWDDIEEEDYPITKENEAEPIVLQECWQYIKAANFISDVQKETIQTMTIWLTPPSQLDSLLPFVQKEFALKETLFVVAYAIDALGITHQYTPAKPLIAELLKTRRFANYYRRDSLYHGEFKVKETLIGKMVRPLLRVITVPFMLLSLLFVELIDRFKKKNKNIKNSI
;
A
#
# COMPACT_ATOMS: atom_id res chain seq x y z
N MET A 1 28.69 7.23 12.88
CA MET A 1 28.39 8.19 13.99
C MET A 1 27.29 7.59 14.85
N LYS A 2 27.30 7.67 16.19
CA LYS A 2 26.21 7.05 17.00
C LYS A 2 24.86 7.61 16.56
N LEU A 3 23.87 6.74 16.31
CA LEU A 3 22.56 7.14 15.75
C LEU A 3 21.86 8.24 16.54
N ILE A 4 21.96 8.21 17.87
CA ILE A 4 21.44 9.24 18.77
C ILE A 4 21.98 10.62 18.39
N THR A 5 23.29 10.73 18.14
CA THR A 5 23.94 11.98 17.71
C THR A 5 23.47 12.42 16.33
N LEU A 6 23.19 11.47 15.43
CA LEU A 6 22.65 11.80 14.10
C LEU A 6 21.24 12.41 14.17
N LEU A 7 20.37 11.87 15.01
CA LEU A 7 19.03 12.43 15.22
C LEU A 7 19.08 13.81 15.88
N GLU A 8 19.94 13.97 16.90
CA GLU A 8 20.13 15.24 17.60
C GLU A 8 20.65 16.34 16.68
N THR A 9 21.63 16.04 15.82
CA THR A 9 22.14 17.00 14.82
C THR A 9 21.08 17.40 13.79
N LYS A 10 20.10 16.54 13.53
CA LYS A 10 18.93 16.86 12.69
C LYS A 10 17.79 17.50 13.49
N GLY A 11 17.94 17.73 14.80
CA GLY A 11 16.92 18.32 15.67
C GLY A 11 15.71 17.40 15.89
N ILE A 12 15.92 16.09 15.85
CA ILE A 12 14.91 15.07 16.13
C ILE A 12 15.14 14.52 17.55
N ASN A 13 14.06 14.34 18.31
CA ASN A 13 14.14 13.79 19.65
C ASN A 13 14.61 12.33 19.64
N SER A 14 15.82 12.08 20.16
CA SER A 14 16.47 10.77 20.25
C SER A 14 16.10 10.00 21.53
N GLN A 15 15.49 10.66 22.52
CA GLN A 15 15.15 10.07 23.82
C GLN A 15 14.38 8.74 23.71
N PRO A 16 13.37 8.60 22.82
CA PRO A 16 12.62 7.35 22.71
C PRO A 16 13.49 6.14 22.34
N LEU A 17 14.64 6.33 21.69
CA LEU A 17 15.52 5.24 21.27
C LEU A 17 16.49 4.76 22.36
N GLN A 18 16.69 5.53 23.43
CA GLN A 18 17.70 5.18 24.45
C GLN A 18 17.40 3.86 25.17
N TYR A 19 16.11 3.51 25.27
CA TYR A 19 15.65 2.31 25.95
C TYR A 19 14.98 1.30 25.01
N PHE A 20 14.85 1.65 23.73
CA PHE A 20 14.20 0.80 22.75
C PHE A 20 15.05 -0.43 22.45
N LYS A 21 14.42 -1.60 22.54
CA LYS A 21 15.02 -2.88 22.19
C LYS A 21 14.14 -3.53 21.12
N PRO A 22 14.57 -3.54 19.85
CA PRO A 22 13.78 -4.16 18.80
C PRO A 22 13.65 -5.67 19.06
N ARG A 23 12.56 -6.24 18.56
CA ARG A 23 12.15 -7.65 18.64
C ARG A 23 11.65 -8.10 17.26
N GLY A 24 11.37 -9.39 17.11
CA GLY A 24 11.03 -9.94 15.80
C GLY A 24 12.21 -9.81 14.81
N GLY A 25 11.92 -9.79 13.51
CA GLY A 25 12.91 -9.60 12.45
C GLY A 25 13.54 -8.20 12.40
N VAL A 26 13.03 -7.26 13.20
CA VAL A 26 13.46 -5.85 13.18
C VAL A 26 14.81 -5.66 13.88
N ILE A 27 15.73 -4.99 13.21
CA ILE A 27 17.06 -4.67 13.71
C ILE A 27 17.40 -3.20 13.50
N LEU A 28 18.30 -2.69 14.34
CA LEU A 28 18.89 -1.37 14.13
C LEU A 28 19.89 -1.47 12.97
N MET A 29 19.70 -0.59 11.98
CA MET A 29 20.50 -0.56 10.77
C MET A 29 21.91 -0.05 11.03
N ASP A 30 22.91 -0.77 10.52
CA ASP A 30 24.30 -0.34 10.58
C ASP A 30 24.62 0.76 9.55
N ASP A 31 25.84 1.30 9.59
CA ASP A 31 26.23 2.42 8.73
C ASP A 31 26.32 2.00 7.24
N ASN A 32 26.64 0.74 6.92
CA ASN A 32 26.76 0.26 5.53
C ASN A 32 25.38 -0.01 4.92
N GLU A 33 24.52 -0.75 5.62
CA GLU A 33 23.15 -1.04 5.17
C GLU A 33 22.37 0.26 4.96
N ARG A 34 22.59 1.25 5.84
CA ARG A 34 21.97 2.57 5.71
C ARG A 34 22.41 3.33 4.49
N GLU A 35 23.70 3.27 4.15
CA GLU A 35 24.22 3.92 2.95
C GLU A 35 23.61 3.29 1.69
N GLU A 36 23.51 1.95 1.64
CA GLU A 36 22.87 1.25 0.53
C GLU A 36 21.39 1.64 0.36
N ILE A 37 20.64 1.67 1.47
CA ILE A 37 19.23 2.07 1.44
C ILE A 37 19.08 3.54 1.07
N LEU A 38 19.95 4.43 1.55
CA LEU A 38 19.93 5.84 1.15
C LEU A 38 20.21 6.01 -0.35
N GLN A 39 21.13 5.23 -0.92
CA GLN A 39 21.39 5.23 -2.37
C GLN A 39 20.19 4.71 -3.17
N TRP A 40 19.46 3.73 -2.65
CA TRP A 40 18.21 3.27 -3.26
C TRP A 40 17.11 4.33 -3.19
N ILE A 41 16.86 4.92 -2.01
CA ILE A 41 15.86 5.99 -1.81
C ILE A 41 16.16 7.20 -2.70
N ALA A 42 17.44 7.54 -2.90
CA ALA A 42 17.85 8.67 -3.73
C ALA A 42 17.38 8.55 -5.20
N GLN A 43 17.13 7.33 -5.70
CA GLN A 43 16.66 7.09 -7.07
C GLN A 43 15.23 7.60 -7.32
N TYR A 44 14.47 7.89 -6.25
CA TYR A 44 13.08 8.31 -6.33
C TYR A 44 12.90 9.83 -6.34
N ASP A 45 13.98 10.62 -6.20
CA ASP A 45 13.95 12.08 -6.21
C ASP A 45 12.84 12.67 -5.32
N LEU A 46 12.77 12.22 -4.07
CA LEU A 46 11.67 12.55 -3.15
C LEU A 46 11.60 14.06 -2.79
N GLY A 47 12.74 14.75 -2.89
CA GLY A 47 12.86 16.17 -2.49
C GLY A 47 12.78 16.41 -0.99
N PHE A 48 12.75 15.32 -0.21
CA PHE A 48 12.85 15.31 1.24
C PHE A 48 13.98 14.35 1.64
N GLU A 49 14.71 14.68 2.71
CA GLU A 49 15.75 13.82 3.23
C GLU A 49 15.14 12.83 4.23
N LEU A 50 15.30 11.55 3.96
CA LEU A 50 14.99 10.47 4.89
C LEU A 50 16.25 9.98 5.60
N LEU A 51 16.08 9.55 6.84
CA LEU A 51 17.09 8.82 7.58
C LEU A 51 16.53 7.44 7.95
N PRO A 52 16.97 6.37 7.27
CA PRO A 52 16.64 5.01 7.65
C PRO A 52 17.22 4.66 9.02
N LEU A 53 16.41 4.02 9.86
CA LEU A 53 16.75 3.69 11.25
C LEU A 53 16.75 2.19 11.50
N PHE A 54 15.72 1.49 11.01
CA PHE A 54 15.52 0.07 11.24
C PHE A 54 15.26 -0.67 9.94
N SER A 55 15.68 -1.93 9.91
CA SER A 55 15.49 -2.91 8.83
C SER A 55 14.73 -4.12 9.38
N ASN A 56 13.89 -4.77 8.59
CA ASN A 56 13.35 -6.09 8.92
C ASN A 56 14.20 -7.23 8.33
N GLN A 57 15.35 -6.90 7.73
CA GLN A 57 16.22 -7.83 6.99
C GLN A 57 15.61 -8.38 5.69
N GLU A 58 14.49 -7.82 5.24
CA GLU A 58 13.79 -8.20 4.00
C GLU A 58 13.72 -7.03 3.00
N SER A 59 14.68 -6.11 3.06
CA SER A 59 14.80 -4.89 2.23
C SER A 59 13.85 -3.75 2.57
N ASP A 60 12.87 -3.99 3.44
CA ASP A 60 12.00 -2.95 3.95
C ASP A 60 12.70 -2.15 5.06
N CYS A 61 12.35 -0.88 5.20
CA CYS A 61 12.93 -0.04 6.25
C CYS A 61 11.95 0.91 6.91
N MET A 62 12.18 1.19 8.19
CA MET A 62 11.60 2.35 8.85
C MET A 62 12.56 3.53 8.73
N ALA A 63 12.06 4.65 8.21
CA ALA A 63 12.82 5.88 8.04
C ALA A 63 12.09 7.10 8.63
N ILE A 64 12.86 8.09 9.04
CA ILE A 64 12.36 9.37 9.55
C ILE A 64 12.69 10.51 8.60
N TYR A 65 11.72 11.39 8.34
CA TYR A 65 11.93 12.62 7.61
C TYR A 65 12.79 13.59 8.42
N THR A 66 13.89 14.08 7.85
CA THR A 66 14.84 14.98 8.53
C THR A 66 14.80 16.42 8.03
N THR A 67 14.16 16.66 6.88
CA THR A 67 13.98 17.99 6.27
C THR A 67 12.54 18.23 5.81
N GLY A 68 12.26 19.47 5.39
CA GLY A 68 10.94 19.88 4.88
C GLY A 68 9.84 19.94 5.95
N PHE A 69 8.61 20.15 5.50
CA PHE A 69 7.43 20.24 6.38
C PHE A 69 6.97 18.88 6.92
N LEU A 70 7.51 17.77 6.40
CA LEU A 70 7.30 16.41 6.92
C LEU A 70 8.32 16.02 8.01
N LYS A 71 9.28 16.90 8.33
CA LYS A 71 10.34 16.62 9.31
C LYS A 71 9.78 16.06 10.63
N GLY A 72 10.39 14.98 11.11
CA GLY A 72 10.05 14.28 12.33
C GLY A 72 9.01 13.16 12.16
N LYS A 73 8.32 13.10 11.02
CA LYS A 73 7.37 12.03 10.69
C LYS A 73 8.10 10.76 10.24
N VAL A 74 7.47 9.62 10.46
CA VAL A 74 8.05 8.30 10.21
C VAL A 74 7.26 7.58 9.13
N VAL A 75 7.99 6.90 8.24
CA VAL A 75 7.47 6.06 7.16
C VAL A 75 8.06 4.66 7.29
N ILE A 76 7.24 3.65 7.01
CA ILE A 76 7.68 2.29 6.71
C ILE A 76 7.73 2.19 5.18
N VAL A 77 8.94 2.11 4.63
CA VAL A 77 9.14 1.97 3.19
C VAL A 77 9.26 0.49 2.87
N ARG A 78 8.21 -0.05 2.24
CA ARG A 78 8.25 -1.39 1.67
C ARG A 78 8.94 -1.35 0.32
N HIS A 79 9.96 -2.18 0.13
CA HIS A 79 10.82 -2.17 -1.06
C HIS A 79 10.02 -2.36 -2.35
N ASP A 80 9.03 -3.27 -2.33
CA ASP A 80 8.24 -3.62 -3.50
C ASP A 80 7.11 -2.62 -3.81
N GLU A 81 6.68 -1.83 -2.82
CA GLU A 81 5.63 -0.81 -3.00
C GLU A 81 6.20 0.58 -3.28
N ALA A 82 7.35 0.90 -2.66
CA ALA A 82 8.02 2.20 -2.74
C ALA A 82 7.10 3.41 -2.43
N VAL A 83 6.18 3.23 -1.47
CA VAL A 83 5.32 4.32 -0.95
C VAL A 83 6.06 5.06 0.16
N PHE A 84 6.22 6.38 0.00
CA PHE A 84 6.99 7.21 0.93
C PHE A 84 6.13 8.08 1.85
N ALA A 85 4.80 8.02 1.76
CA ALA A 85 3.91 8.77 2.64
C ALA A 85 4.08 8.32 4.11
N PRO A 86 4.38 9.24 5.06
CA PRO A 86 4.44 8.89 6.47
C PRO A 86 3.19 8.17 6.99
N THR A 87 3.39 7.09 7.73
CA THR A 87 2.33 6.35 8.45
C THR A 87 2.25 6.75 9.92
N PHE A 88 3.31 7.38 10.45
CA PHE A 88 3.39 7.85 11.84
C PHE A 88 3.74 9.33 11.93
N ARG A 89 3.11 10.03 12.87
CA ARG A 89 3.33 11.46 13.12
C ARG A 89 4.67 11.76 13.79
N SER A 90 5.25 10.76 14.44
CA SER A 90 6.54 10.87 15.13
C SER A 90 7.17 9.51 15.42
N LEU A 91 8.47 9.52 15.73
CA LEU A 91 9.20 8.35 16.23
C LEU A 91 8.57 7.77 17.51
N ASP A 92 8.13 8.62 18.43
CA ASP A 92 7.48 8.16 19.68
C ASP A 92 6.17 7.39 19.40
N SER A 93 5.37 7.85 18.43
CA SER A 93 4.13 7.18 18.04
C SER A 93 4.41 5.80 17.44
N PHE A 94 5.37 5.73 16.51
CA PHE A 94 5.82 4.46 15.93
C PHE A 94 6.28 3.48 17.01
N LEU A 95 7.16 3.89 17.92
CA LEU A 95 7.71 3.00 18.94
C LEU A 95 6.63 2.50 19.89
N LYS A 96 5.63 3.31 20.24
CA LYS A 96 4.48 2.87 21.05
C LYS A 96 3.62 1.83 20.34
N ALA A 97 3.31 2.05 19.06
CA ALA A 97 2.56 1.10 18.24
C ALA A 97 3.34 -0.22 18.09
N TYR A 98 4.63 -0.12 17.79
CA TYR A 98 5.54 -1.25 17.70
C TYR A 98 5.63 -2.04 19.02
N GLU A 99 5.82 -1.38 20.17
CA GLU A 99 5.90 -2.04 21.47
C GLU A 99 4.60 -2.75 21.86
N LYS A 100 3.46 -2.26 21.36
CA LYS A 100 2.16 -2.92 21.53
C LYS A 100 2.08 -4.17 20.65
N ALA A 101 2.43 -4.07 19.37
CA ALA A 101 2.46 -5.20 18.45
C ALA A 101 3.45 -6.28 18.92
N ALA A 102 4.66 -5.90 19.33
CA ALA A 102 5.71 -6.80 19.81
C ALA A 102 5.41 -7.56 21.12
N LYS A 103 4.23 -7.35 21.73
CA LYS A 103 3.72 -8.16 22.85
C LYS A 103 2.85 -9.33 22.39
N GLN A 104 2.41 -9.32 21.14
CA GLN A 104 1.66 -10.42 20.54
C GLN A 104 2.58 -11.63 20.36
N ALA A 105 2.01 -12.83 20.43
CA ALA A 105 2.78 -14.08 20.43
C ALA A 105 3.35 -14.43 19.06
N ASP A 106 2.72 -13.92 18.01
CA ASP A 106 2.97 -14.15 16.59
C ASP A 106 3.64 -12.97 15.89
N PHE A 107 4.06 -11.94 16.65
CA PHE A 107 4.75 -10.78 16.11
C PHE A 107 6.05 -11.19 15.39
N TYR A 108 6.10 -10.89 14.09
CA TYR A 108 7.24 -11.09 13.21
C TYR A 108 7.93 -9.75 12.91
N ASP A 109 7.21 -8.76 12.39
CA ASP A 109 7.77 -7.45 12.02
C ASP A 109 6.72 -6.32 12.01
N TRP A 110 7.00 -5.21 11.32
CA TRP A 110 6.10 -4.06 11.27
C TRP A 110 4.80 -4.29 10.50
N ASP A 111 4.67 -5.36 9.73
CA ASP A 111 3.38 -5.69 9.08
C ASP A 111 2.32 -6.12 10.10
N ASP A 112 2.72 -6.52 11.31
CA ASP A 112 1.82 -6.84 12.43
C ASP A 112 1.37 -5.59 13.21
N ILE A 113 1.82 -4.39 12.82
CA ILE A 113 1.38 -3.14 13.46
C ILE A 113 0.00 -2.74 12.92
N GLU A 114 -1.02 -2.93 13.74
CA GLU A 114 -2.40 -2.57 13.38
C GLU A 114 -2.73 -1.08 13.56
N GLU A 115 -1.98 -0.37 14.41
CA GLU A 115 -2.27 1.02 14.81
C GLU A 115 -1.27 1.99 14.19
N GLU A 116 -1.68 2.67 13.12
CA GLU A 116 -0.98 3.78 12.48
C GLU A 116 -1.63 5.13 12.85
N ASP A 117 -0.90 6.24 12.63
CA ASP A 117 -1.45 7.58 12.90
C ASP A 117 -2.35 8.12 11.78
N TYR A 118 -2.21 7.55 10.59
CA TYR A 118 -2.90 7.99 9.39
C TYR A 118 -3.60 6.80 8.69
N PRO A 119 -4.68 7.04 7.92
CA PRO A 119 -5.39 8.30 7.77
C PRO A 119 -6.07 8.75 9.07
N ILE A 120 -6.17 10.07 9.29
CA ILE A 120 -6.86 10.60 10.46
C ILE A 120 -8.36 10.33 10.39
N THR A 121 -9.01 10.15 11.53
CA THR A 121 -10.46 9.91 11.61
C THR A 121 -11.19 11.02 12.37
N LYS A 122 -10.46 11.83 13.14
CA LYS A 122 -11.03 12.87 14.02
C LYS A 122 -10.41 14.24 13.74
N GLU A 123 -11.18 15.28 14.01
CA GLU A 123 -10.73 16.68 13.85
C GLU A 123 -9.49 17.02 14.69
N ASN A 124 -9.38 16.48 15.90
CA ASN A 124 -8.27 16.78 16.81
C ASN A 124 -6.96 16.07 16.44
N GLU A 125 -6.99 15.16 15.46
CA GLU A 125 -5.81 14.52 14.90
C GLU A 125 -5.20 15.35 13.75
N ALA A 126 -5.90 16.40 13.29
CA ALA A 126 -5.49 17.22 12.16
C ALA A 126 -4.18 17.98 12.40
N GLU A 127 -3.37 18.06 11.35
CA GLU A 127 -2.13 18.83 11.32
C GLU A 127 -2.25 19.96 10.29
N PRO A 128 -2.92 21.08 10.64
CA PRO A 128 -3.34 22.08 9.66
C PRO A 128 -2.17 22.72 8.90
N ILE A 129 -1.01 22.88 9.55
CA ILE A 129 0.19 23.43 8.91
C ILE A 129 0.70 22.45 7.83
N VAL A 130 0.79 21.16 8.14
CA VAL A 130 1.25 20.14 7.19
C VAL A 130 0.27 20.01 6.02
N LEU A 131 -1.04 19.95 6.31
CA LEU A 131 -2.08 19.91 5.29
C LEU A 131 -2.05 21.15 4.38
N GLN A 132 -1.82 22.34 4.96
CA GLN A 132 -1.68 23.57 4.20
C GLN A 132 -0.47 23.51 3.25
N GLU A 133 0.68 23.05 3.71
CA GLU A 133 1.88 22.87 2.86
C GLU A 133 1.60 21.87 1.73
N CYS A 134 0.97 20.73 2.01
CA CYS A 134 0.60 19.77 0.96
C CYS A 134 -0.29 20.43 -0.13
N TRP A 135 -1.30 21.20 0.27
CA TRP A 135 -2.15 21.91 -0.67
C TRP A 135 -1.42 23.00 -1.46
N GLN A 136 -0.42 23.66 -0.87
CA GLN A 136 0.41 24.63 -1.60
C GLN A 136 1.17 23.94 -2.75
N TYR A 137 1.79 22.79 -2.48
CA TYR A 137 2.46 21.99 -3.52
C TYR A 137 1.51 21.57 -4.63
N ILE A 138 0.33 21.03 -4.27
CA ILE A 138 -0.69 20.59 -5.25
C ILE A 138 -1.18 21.77 -6.11
N LYS A 139 -1.48 22.92 -5.50
CA LYS A 139 -1.97 24.10 -6.24
C LYS A 139 -0.90 24.69 -7.16
N ALA A 140 0.36 24.67 -6.74
CA ALA A 140 1.47 25.14 -7.54
C ALA A 140 1.84 24.17 -8.68
N ALA A 141 1.38 22.92 -8.62
CA ALA A 141 1.82 21.83 -9.51
C ALA A 141 3.36 21.72 -9.59
N ASN A 142 4.04 22.06 -8.49
CA ASN A 142 5.49 22.15 -8.41
C ASN A 142 6.04 20.90 -7.74
N PHE A 143 6.13 19.82 -8.52
CA PHE A 143 6.69 18.55 -8.07
C PHE A 143 7.99 18.28 -8.82
N ILE A 144 9.00 17.79 -8.09
CA ILE A 144 10.28 17.43 -8.70
C ILE A 144 10.30 16.00 -9.24
N SER A 145 9.35 15.16 -8.80
CA SER A 145 9.18 13.76 -9.22
C SER A 145 7.73 13.30 -9.03
N ASP A 146 7.36 12.21 -9.72
CA ASP A 146 6.05 11.57 -9.53
C ASP A 146 5.91 10.98 -8.11
N VAL A 147 7.01 10.54 -7.51
CA VAL A 147 7.03 9.96 -6.15
C VAL A 147 6.77 11.02 -5.09
N GLN A 148 7.38 12.21 -5.25
CA GLN A 148 7.08 13.35 -4.40
C GLN A 148 5.60 13.75 -4.54
N LYS A 149 5.10 13.80 -5.78
CA LYS A 149 3.70 14.12 -6.06
C LYS A 149 2.76 13.13 -5.36
N GLU A 150 3.00 11.83 -5.51
CA GLU A 150 2.22 10.79 -4.84
C GLU A 150 2.28 10.91 -3.32
N THR A 151 3.47 11.08 -2.75
CA THR A 151 3.67 11.28 -1.29
C THR A 151 2.83 12.45 -0.77
N ILE A 152 2.88 13.60 -1.46
CA ILE A 152 2.15 14.81 -1.05
C ILE A 152 0.64 14.63 -1.21
N GLN A 153 0.19 14.01 -2.29
CA GLN A 153 -1.23 13.73 -2.52
C GLN A 153 -1.78 12.74 -1.49
N THR A 154 -1.06 11.66 -1.19
CA THR A 154 -1.43 10.69 -0.16
C THR A 154 -1.50 11.34 1.22
N MET A 155 -0.50 12.16 1.59
CA MET A 155 -0.55 12.91 2.84
C MET A 155 -1.71 13.91 2.89
N THR A 156 -2.06 14.55 1.77
CA THR A 156 -3.23 15.43 1.69
C THR A 156 -4.51 14.66 2.02
N ILE A 157 -4.69 13.48 1.40
CA ILE A 157 -5.84 12.61 1.62
C ILE A 157 -5.90 12.16 3.08
N TRP A 158 -4.78 11.68 3.61
CA TRP A 158 -4.69 11.13 4.96
C TRP A 158 -4.79 12.16 6.09
N LEU A 159 -4.43 13.42 5.84
CA LEU A 159 -4.50 14.50 6.83
C LEU A 159 -5.79 15.33 6.75
N THR A 160 -6.64 15.11 5.75
CA THR A 160 -7.85 15.92 5.59
C THR A 160 -8.85 15.59 6.69
N PRO A 161 -9.23 16.56 7.55
CA PRO A 161 -10.17 16.30 8.61
C PRO A 161 -11.60 16.10 8.09
N PRO A 162 -12.49 15.44 8.86
CA PRO A 162 -13.89 15.21 8.49
C PRO A 162 -14.63 16.46 7.98
N SER A 163 -14.35 17.62 8.58
CA SER A 163 -14.94 18.92 8.24
C SER A 163 -14.54 19.47 6.87
N GLN A 164 -13.51 18.90 6.23
CA GLN A 164 -12.93 19.39 4.98
C GLN A 164 -12.95 18.35 3.84
N LEU A 165 -13.70 17.25 3.98
CA LEU A 165 -13.70 16.14 3.01
C LEU A 165 -14.15 16.54 1.60
N ASP A 166 -14.90 17.64 1.43
CA ASP A 166 -15.21 18.20 0.11
C ASP A 166 -13.95 18.51 -0.71
N SER A 167 -12.86 18.88 -0.05
CA SER A 167 -11.59 19.16 -0.72
C SER A 167 -10.99 17.93 -1.40
N LEU A 168 -11.42 16.72 -1.03
CA LEU A 168 -10.95 15.46 -1.64
C LEU A 168 -11.79 15.01 -2.83
N LEU A 169 -12.98 15.59 -3.07
CA LEU A 169 -13.83 15.19 -4.20
C LEU A 169 -13.12 15.22 -5.57
N PRO A 170 -12.22 16.19 -5.88
CA PRO A 170 -11.47 16.18 -7.12
C PRO A 170 -10.65 14.91 -7.37
N PHE A 171 -10.14 14.25 -6.32
CA PHE A 171 -9.34 13.02 -6.47
C PHE A 171 -10.16 11.83 -6.99
N VAL A 172 -11.48 11.84 -6.78
CA VAL A 172 -12.40 10.79 -7.24
C VAL A 172 -13.25 11.23 -8.44
N GLN A 173 -13.00 12.41 -9.01
CA GLN A 173 -13.58 12.80 -10.29
C GLN A 173 -12.93 12.00 -11.42
N LYS A 174 -13.74 11.53 -12.35
CA LYS A 174 -13.32 10.63 -13.43
C LYS A 174 -12.18 11.21 -14.28
N GLU A 175 -12.24 12.50 -14.58
CA GLU A 175 -11.27 13.20 -15.42
C GLU A 175 -9.88 13.24 -14.78
N PHE A 176 -9.82 13.37 -13.46
CA PHE A 176 -8.59 13.35 -12.67
C PHE A 176 -8.13 11.90 -12.43
N ALA A 177 -9.01 11.06 -11.89
CA ALA A 177 -8.70 9.70 -11.46
C ALA A 177 -8.15 8.79 -12.58
N LEU A 178 -8.57 9.02 -13.84
CA LEU A 178 -8.06 8.24 -14.97
C LEU A 178 -6.64 8.63 -15.40
N LYS A 179 -6.15 9.79 -14.99
CA LYS A 179 -4.81 10.30 -15.32
C LYS A 179 -3.81 10.14 -14.17
N GLU A 180 -4.31 9.98 -12.94
CA GLU A 180 -3.46 9.86 -11.75
C GLU A 180 -2.98 8.41 -11.52
N THR A 181 -2.03 8.22 -10.60
CA THR A 181 -1.60 6.90 -10.13
C THR A 181 -2.76 6.14 -9.47
N LEU A 182 -2.72 4.80 -9.54
CA LEU A 182 -3.82 3.99 -8.99
C LEU A 182 -3.86 4.10 -7.46
N PHE A 183 -2.71 4.20 -6.81
CA PHE A 183 -2.59 4.28 -5.35
C PHE A 183 -3.25 5.53 -4.79
N VAL A 184 -2.92 6.72 -5.30
CA VAL A 184 -3.52 7.98 -4.85
C VAL A 184 -5.04 7.95 -4.95
N VAL A 185 -5.58 7.47 -6.07
CA VAL A 185 -7.03 7.38 -6.25
C VAL A 185 -7.64 6.31 -5.34
N ALA A 186 -6.97 5.18 -5.14
CA ALA A 186 -7.41 4.13 -4.22
C ALA A 186 -7.49 4.66 -2.79
N TYR A 187 -6.48 5.40 -2.32
CA TYR A 187 -6.50 6.04 -1.00
C TYR A 187 -7.62 7.07 -0.87
N ALA A 188 -7.90 7.86 -1.92
CA ALA A 188 -9.02 8.80 -1.90
C ALA A 188 -10.38 8.07 -1.82
N ILE A 189 -10.54 6.97 -2.57
CA ILE A 189 -11.73 6.11 -2.50
C ILE A 189 -11.86 5.49 -1.10
N ASP A 190 -10.77 4.99 -0.52
CA ASP A 190 -10.75 4.40 0.82
C ASP A 190 -11.13 5.43 1.89
N ALA A 191 -10.49 6.61 1.87
CA ALA A 191 -10.77 7.68 2.82
C ALA A 191 -12.24 8.13 2.73
N LEU A 192 -12.74 8.41 1.53
CA LEU A 192 -14.10 8.91 1.34
C LEU A 192 -15.16 7.81 1.51
N GLY A 193 -14.91 6.60 1.03
CA GLY A 193 -15.92 5.55 0.93
C GLY A 193 -15.92 4.53 2.07
N ILE A 194 -14.81 4.37 2.79
CA ILE A 194 -14.65 3.39 3.88
C ILE A 194 -14.40 4.09 5.21
N THR A 195 -13.37 4.94 5.28
CA THR A 195 -12.96 5.60 6.53
C THR A 195 -14.03 6.58 7.03
N HIS A 196 -14.44 7.53 6.17
CA HIS A 196 -15.40 8.57 6.56
C HIS A 196 -16.81 8.34 6.04
N GLN A 197 -16.99 7.48 5.03
CA GLN A 197 -18.28 7.22 4.39
C GLN A 197 -18.99 8.52 3.93
N TYR A 198 -18.21 9.42 3.35
CA TYR A 198 -18.60 10.74 2.91
C TYR A 198 -19.61 10.66 1.76
N THR A 199 -20.89 10.82 2.10
CA THR A 199 -22.01 10.63 1.17
C THR A 199 -21.87 11.44 -0.14
N PRO A 200 -21.38 12.69 -0.17
CA PRO A 200 -21.21 13.44 -1.40
C PRO A 200 -20.25 12.80 -2.43
N ALA A 201 -19.28 12.00 -2.00
CA ALA A 201 -18.34 11.31 -2.89
C ALA A 201 -18.96 10.07 -3.56
N LYS A 202 -20.05 9.53 -3.02
CA LYS A 202 -20.66 8.27 -3.45
C LYS A 202 -21.01 8.20 -4.95
N PRO A 203 -21.69 9.20 -5.56
CA PRO A 203 -21.95 9.16 -7.01
C PRO A 203 -20.68 9.17 -7.84
N LEU A 204 -19.65 9.92 -7.43
CA LEU A 204 -18.35 9.98 -8.14
C LEU A 204 -17.64 8.62 -8.10
N ILE A 205 -17.56 8.01 -6.92
CA ILE A 205 -16.99 6.66 -6.75
C ILE A 205 -17.79 5.63 -7.55
N ALA A 206 -19.13 5.72 -7.56
CA ALA A 206 -19.98 4.83 -8.36
C ALA A 206 -19.68 4.93 -9.86
N GLU A 207 -19.38 6.11 -10.38
CA GLU A 207 -18.97 6.30 -11.77
C GLU A 207 -17.58 5.73 -12.06
N LEU A 208 -16.62 5.93 -11.15
CA LEU A 208 -15.29 5.34 -11.28
C LEU A 208 -15.36 3.82 -11.36
N LEU A 209 -16.14 3.18 -10.47
CA LEU A 209 -16.31 1.72 -10.42
C LEU A 209 -16.96 1.09 -11.67
N LYS A 210 -17.52 1.91 -12.58
CA LYS A 210 -18.00 1.46 -13.90
C LYS A 210 -16.91 1.44 -14.96
N THR A 211 -15.79 2.12 -14.72
CA THR A 211 -14.66 2.15 -15.65
C THR A 211 -13.88 0.84 -15.58
N ARG A 212 -13.24 0.44 -16.69
CA ARG A 212 -12.39 -0.77 -16.73
C ARG A 212 -11.29 -0.74 -15.67
N ARG A 213 -10.73 0.45 -15.39
CA ARG A 213 -9.62 0.65 -14.45
C ARG A 213 -10.00 0.31 -13.01
N PHE A 214 -11.23 0.62 -12.59
CA PHE A 214 -11.69 0.43 -11.20
C PHE A 214 -12.81 -0.60 -11.06
N ALA A 215 -13.14 -1.34 -12.13
CA ALA A 215 -14.22 -2.34 -12.11
C ALA A 215 -14.04 -3.38 -10.99
N ASN A 216 -12.79 -3.82 -10.78
CA ASN A 216 -12.41 -4.82 -9.79
C ASN A 216 -11.68 -4.20 -8.58
N TYR A 217 -12.09 -2.99 -8.16
CA TYR A 217 -11.50 -2.34 -6.99
C TYR A 217 -11.50 -3.27 -5.77
N TYR A 218 -10.33 -3.48 -5.19
CA TYR A 218 -10.05 -4.56 -4.23
C TYR A 218 -10.91 -4.51 -2.96
N ARG A 219 -11.29 -3.30 -2.50
CA ARG A 219 -12.16 -3.09 -1.32
C ARG A 219 -13.59 -2.68 -1.66
N ARG A 220 -14.06 -2.99 -2.87
CA ARG A 220 -15.40 -2.63 -3.36
C ARG A 220 -16.52 -3.02 -2.38
N ASP A 221 -16.40 -4.20 -1.76
CA ASP A 221 -17.39 -4.73 -0.81
C ASP A 221 -17.39 -4.01 0.55
N SER A 222 -16.38 -3.19 0.85
CA SER A 222 -16.30 -2.39 2.08
C SER A 222 -16.89 -0.98 1.91
N LEU A 223 -17.03 -0.49 0.67
CA LEU A 223 -17.50 0.86 0.38
C LEU A 223 -18.92 1.07 0.88
N TYR A 224 -19.12 2.11 1.70
CA TYR A 224 -20.41 2.51 2.28
C TYR A 224 -21.16 1.32 2.87
N HIS A 225 -20.52 0.60 3.80
CA HIS A 225 -21.10 -0.59 4.45
C HIS A 225 -21.57 -1.67 3.46
N GLY A 226 -20.86 -1.82 2.33
CA GLY A 226 -21.09 -2.88 1.35
C GLY A 226 -22.19 -2.58 0.32
N GLU A 227 -22.59 -1.32 0.16
CA GLU A 227 -23.54 -0.93 -0.88
C GLU A 227 -23.05 -1.21 -2.31
N PHE A 228 -21.74 -1.27 -2.53
CA PHE A 228 -21.15 -1.58 -3.83
C PHE A 228 -20.84 -3.07 -4.06
N LYS A 229 -21.21 -3.92 -3.09
CA LYS A 229 -20.97 -5.35 -3.15
C LYS A 229 -21.59 -5.96 -4.40
N VAL A 230 -20.76 -6.61 -5.21
CA VAL A 230 -21.23 -7.28 -6.42
C VAL A 230 -22.01 -8.52 -5.99
N LYS A 231 -23.33 -8.48 -6.13
CA LYS A 231 -24.15 -9.67 -5.94
C LYS A 231 -23.79 -10.67 -7.03
N GLU A 232 -23.35 -11.87 -6.66
CA GLU A 232 -23.27 -12.99 -7.60
C GLU A 232 -24.62 -13.14 -8.28
N THR A 233 -24.66 -12.97 -9.60
CA THR A 233 -25.88 -13.25 -10.37
C THR A 233 -26.16 -14.75 -10.29
N LEU A 234 -27.45 -15.13 -10.27
CA LEU A 234 -27.88 -16.54 -10.34
C LEU A 234 -27.22 -17.31 -11.50
N ILE A 235 -26.89 -16.60 -12.58
CA ILE A 235 -26.14 -17.10 -13.74
C ILE A 235 -24.71 -17.49 -13.34
N GLY A 236 -23.98 -16.68 -12.55
CA GLY A 236 -22.64 -17.03 -12.06
C GLY A 236 -22.64 -18.27 -11.15
N LYS A 237 -23.68 -18.43 -10.32
CA LYS A 237 -23.87 -19.63 -9.49
C LYS A 237 -24.18 -20.89 -10.29
N MET A 238 -24.87 -20.79 -11.43
CA MET A 238 -25.14 -21.93 -12.33
C MET A 238 -23.99 -22.23 -13.30
N VAL A 239 -23.34 -21.20 -13.84
CA VAL A 239 -22.30 -21.33 -14.88
C VAL A 239 -21.00 -21.90 -14.32
N ARG A 240 -20.62 -21.57 -13.08
CA ARG A 240 -19.39 -22.08 -12.45
C ARG A 240 -19.39 -23.62 -12.24
N PRO A 241 -20.46 -24.26 -11.71
CA PRO A 241 -20.55 -25.72 -11.70
C PRO A 241 -20.74 -26.32 -13.10
N LEU A 242 -21.49 -25.67 -14.01
CA LEU A 242 -21.65 -26.17 -15.39
C LEU A 242 -20.33 -26.21 -16.16
N LEU A 243 -19.48 -25.18 -16.01
CA LEU A 243 -18.12 -25.14 -16.57
C LEU A 243 -17.23 -26.25 -16.01
N ARG A 244 -17.33 -26.58 -14.71
CA ARG A 244 -16.61 -27.73 -14.12
C ARG A 244 -17.11 -29.06 -14.69
N VAL A 245 -18.43 -29.19 -14.91
CA VAL A 245 -19.03 -30.38 -15.54
C VAL A 245 -18.61 -30.54 -17.00
N ILE A 246 -18.30 -29.46 -17.71
CA ILE A 246 -17.85 -29.52 -19.13
C ILE A 246 -16.33 -29.72 -19.25
N THR A 247 -15.54 -29.05 -18.41
CA THR A 247 -14.07 -29.06 -18.52
C THR A 247 -13.43 -30.35 -18.01
N VAL A 248 -13.97 -30.96 -16.95
CA VAL A 248 -13.42 -32.20 -16.38
C VAL A 248 -13.52 -33.39 -17.37
N PRO A 249 -14.66 -33.65 -18.03
CA PRO A 249 -14.75 -34.68 -19.06
C PRO A 249 -13.84 -34.41 -20.25
N PHE A 250 -13.69 -33.14 -20.68
CA PHE A 250 -12.80 -32.79 -21.79
C PHE A 250 -11.33 -33.08 -21.46
N MET A 251 -10.89 -32.79 -20.24
CA MET A 251 -9.54 -33.15 -19.78
C MET A 251 -9.35 -34.67 -19.72
N LEU A 252 -10.32 -35.41 -19.18
CA LEU A 252 -10.27 -36.89 -19.16
C LEU A 252 -10.28 -37.50 -20.57
N LEU A 253 -11.07 -36.95 -21.49
CA LEU A 253 -11.09 -37.37 -22.88
C LEU A 253 -9.74 -37.12 -23.55
N SER A 254 -9.12 -35.97 -23.30
CA SER A 254 -7.80 -35.64 -23.84
C SER A 254 -6.71 -36.59 -23.34
N LEU A 255 -6.76 -37.01 -22.07
CA LEU A 255 -5.86 -38.02 -21.51
C LEU A 255 -6.08 -39.39 -22.15
N LEU A 256 -7.33 -39.80 -22.36
CA LEU A 256 -7.65 -41.04 -23.07
C LEU A 256 -7.17 -41.02 -24.53
N PHE A 257 -7.29 -39.89 -25.23
CA PHE A 257 -6.76 -39.72 -26.58
C PHE A 257 -5.23 -39.82 -26.61
N VAL A 258 -4.53 -39.20 -25.64
CA VAL A 258 -3.07 -39.32 -25.51
C VAL A 258 -2.66 -40.78 -25.29
N GLU A 259 -3.35 -41.51 -24.40
CA GLU A 259 -3.04 -42.91 -24.13
C GLU A 259 -3.34 -43.83 -25.33
N LEU A 260 -4.43 -43.58 -26.06
CA LEU A 260 -4.75 -44.28 -27.31
C LEU A 260 -3.66 -44.05 -28.37
N ILE A 261 -3.25 -42.81 -28.59
CA ILE A 261 -2.17 -42.48 -29.54
C ILE A 261 -0.88 -43.20 -29.14
N ASP A 262 -0.53 -43.23 -27.85
CA ASP A 262 0.68 -43.90 -27.37
C ASP A 262 0.62 -45.42 -27.57
N ARG A 263 -0.55 -46.04 -27.34
CA ARG A 263 -0.77 -47.48 -27.63
C ARG A 263 -0.68 -47.78 -29.13
N PHE A 264 -1.23 -46.94 -30.00
CA PHE A 264 -1.10 -47.11 -31.45
C PHE A 264 0.34 -46.94 -31.93
N LYS A 265 1.08 -45.96 -31.39
CA LYS A 265 2.52 -45.79 -31.67
C LYS A 265 3.34 -47.00 -31.23
N LYS A 266 3.09 -47.55 -30.03
CA LYS A 266 3.76 -48.78 -29.54
C LYS A 266 3.44 -50.00 -30.42
N LYS A 267 2.17 -50.18 -30.82
CA LYS A 267 1.76 -51.30 -31.68
C LYS A 267 2.40 -51.22 -33.07
N ASN A 268 2.47 -50.03 -33.68
CA ASN A 268 3.14 -49.84 -34.97
C ASN A 268 4.67 -50.01 -34.89
N LYS A 269 5.29 -49.69 -33.75
CA LYS A 269 6.73 -49.92 -33.53
C LYS A 269 7.06 -51.41 -33.44
N ASN A 270 6.18 -52.22 -32.84
CA ASN A 270 6.36 -53.68 -32.76
C ASN A 270 6.18 -54.37 -34.13
N ILE A 271 5.32 -53.85 -35.01
CA ILE A 271 5.14 -54.39 -36.38
C ILE A 271 6.35 -54.08 -37.28
N LYS A 272 7.02 -52.94 -37.08
CA LYS A 272 8.25 -52.59 -37.83
C LYS A 272 9.49 -53.38 -37.42
N ASN A 273 9.49 -54.01 -36.24
CA ASN A 273 10.61 -54.83 -35.75
C ASN A 273 10.40 -56.34 -36.01
N SER A 274 9.34 -56.73 -36.74
CA SER A 274 9.01 -58.12 -37.06
C SER A 274 8.94 -58.39 -38.57
N ILE A 275 9.61 -57.56 -39.39
CA ILE A 275 9.86 -57.77 -40.82
C ILE A 275 11.36 -57.80 -41.04
#